data_AF-A0A4P9WFX4-F1
#
_entry.id   AF-A0A4P9WFX4-F1
#
_cell.length_a   1.000
_cell.length_b   1.000
_cell.length_c   1.000
_cell.angle_alpha   90.00
_cell.angle_beta   90.00
_cell.angle_gamma   90.00
#
_symmetry.space_group_name_H-M   'P 1'
#
loop_
_entity.id
_entity.type
_entity.pdbx_description
1 polymer ?
#
loop_
_entity_poly.entity_id
_entity_poly.type
_entity_poly.pdbx_seq_one_letter_code
_entity_poly.pdbx_strand_id
1 'polypeptide(L)'
;MFVSFDLVPNPSALSVLLSFVHDIAAGYPLNPYHSFLHAADVTYVLYYALADLGELGAKLDRVEIAALLIGALSHDVLHPGLNNLYQVNAQTELAKLYNDTSVLESHSSVHVEHLLRTHSLLPLLSFGNEATTGDAPQRVQDLVVEAILFTDMSHHFALLEQLGGLVESALKRRGPRRGRERMVNILLHGADISNAARPFEICRRWSDMVVEEFFMQGEQEKRMNLPVSPNMDRQTTNPTQTALDFNEYLVHPYFSLLTDLLPSLEPFCTLLVENSREWK
;
A
#
# COMPACT_ATOMS: atom_id res chain seq x y z
N MET A 1 -8.20 14.76 -3.07
CA MET A 1 -6.87 14.11 -3.03
C MET A 1 -5.95 14.64 -4.12
N PHE A 2 -6.14 14.31 -5.41
CA PHE A 2 -5.25 14.82 -6.47
C PHE A 2 -5.35 16.35 -6.66
N VAL A 3 -6.58 16.89 -6.69
CA VAL A 3 -6.83 18.34 -6.84
C VAL A 3 -6.22 19.15 -5.69
N SER A 4 -6.30 18.66 -4.45
CA SER A 4 -5.78 19.35 -3.26
C SER A 4 -4.26 19.47 -3.22
N PHE A 5 -3.54 18.70 -4.04
CA PHE A 5 -2.09 18.81 -4.22
C PHE A 5 -1.70 19.47 -5.55
N ASP A 6 -2.64 20.17 -6.20
CA ASP A 6 -2.45 20.86 -7.48
C ASP A 6 -1.94 19.94 -8.61
N LEU A 7 -2.22 18.63 -8.55
CA LEU A 7 -1.80 17.67 -9.58
C LEU A 7 -2.67 17.74 -10.83
N VAL A 8 -3.85 18.33 -10.73
CA VAL A 8 -4.87 18.36 -11.80
C VAL A 8 -5.01 19.80 -12.30
N PRO A 9 -4.32 20.19 -13.38
CA PRO A 9 -4.22 21.59 -13.79
C PRO A 9 -5.48 22.12 -14.49
N ASN A 10 -6.35 21.26 -15.00
CA ASN A 10 -7.52 21.66 -15.78
C ASN A 10 -8.62 20.56 -15.81
N PRO A 11 -9.85 20.88 -16.26
CA PRO A 11 -10.94 19.91 -16.33
C PRO A 11 -10.70 18.70 -17.24
N SER A 12 -9.87 18.83 -18.28
CA SER A 12 -9.53 17.70 -19.16
C SER A 12 -8.68 16.67 -18.42
N ALA A 13 -7.67 17.12 -17.67
CA ALA A 13 -6.86 16.26 -16.82
C ALA A 13 -7.72 15.57 -15.75
N LEU A 14 -8.67 16.29 -15.16
CA LEU A 14 -9.62 15.71 -14.20
C LEU A 14 -10.47 14.61 -14.84
N SER A 15 -11.00 14.84 -16.04
CA SER A 15 -11.81 13.86 -16.75
C SER A 15 -11.03 12.57 -17.02
N VAL A 16 -9.79 12.67 -17.48
CA VAL A 16 -8.93 11.50 -17.76
C VAL A 16 -8.56 10.79 -16.47
N LEU A 17 -8.25 11.53 -15.38
CA LEU A 17 -8.01 10.93 -14.07
C LEU A 17 -9.23 10.13 -13.58
N LEU A 18 -10.44 10.66 -13.74
CA LEU A 18 -11.66 9.95 -13.34
C LEU A 18 -11.91 8.70 -14.19
N SER A 19 -11.62 8.74 -15.50
CA SER A 19 -11.67 7.55 -16.36
C SER A 19 -10.64 6.50 -15.94
N PHE A 20 -9.41 6.91 -15.62
CA PHE A 20 -8.39 6.01 -15.09
C PHE A 20 -8.84 5.37 -13.77
N VAL A 21 -9.35 6.16 -12.82
CA VAL A 21 -9.84 5.65 -11.52
C VAL A 21 -11.03 4.71 -11.71
N HIS A 22 -11.91 4.98 -12.68
CA HIS A 22 -13.00 4.08 -13.01
C HIS A 22 -12.51 2.71 -13.48
N ASP A 23 -11.56 2.67 -14.41
CA ASP A 23 -11.00 1.41 -14.92
C ASP A 23 -10.20 0.66 -13.85
N ILE A 24 -9.47 1.37 -12.99
CA ILE A 24 -8.82 0.78 -11.81
C ILE A 24 -9.86 0.16 -10.89
N ALA A 25 -10.90 0.89 -10.50
CA ALA A 25 -11.96 0.38 -9.64
C ALA A 25 -12.68 -0.83 -10.23
N ALA A 26 -12.89 -0.85 -11.56
CA ALA A 26 -13.47 -1.98 -12.27
C ALA A 26 -12.55 -3.22 -12.28
N GLY A 27 -11.24 -3.03 -12.13
CA GLY A 27 -10.25 -4.11 -12.01
C GLY A 27 -10.21 -4.78 -10.64
N TYR A 28 -10.83 -4.22 -9.60
CA TYR A 28 -10.88 -4.85 -8.27
C TYR A 28 -12.03 -5.87 -8.20
N PRO A 29 -11.74 -7.16 -7.91
CA PRO A 29 -12.78 -8.14 -7.68
C PRO A 29 -13.56 -7.87 -6.39
N LEU A 30 -14.72 -8.53 -6.25
CA LEU A 30 -15.54 -8.47 -5.05
C LEU A 30 -15.00 -9.40 -3.95
N ASN A 31 -13.76 -9.17 -3.53
CA ASN A 31 -13.15 -9.86 -2.41
C ASN A 31 -13.59 -9.24 -1.08
N PRO A 32 -13.59 -10.00 0.03
CA PRO A 32 -13.87 -9.45 1.35
C PRO A 32 -12.93 -8.31 1.73
N TYR A 33 -11.60 -8.45 1.54
CA TYR A 33 -10.61 -7.45 1.95
C TYR A 33 -9.97 -6.75 0.76
N HIS A 34 -9.24 -7.47 -0.10
CA HIS A 34 -8.49 -6.90 -1.23
C HIS A 34 -9.43 -6.46 -2.35
N SER A 35 -10.11 -5.34 -2.10
CA SER A 35 -11.21 -4.76 -2.86
C SER A 35 -10.93 -3.27 -3.10
N PHE A 36 -11.72 -2.62 -3.97
CA PHE A 36 -11.53 -1.17 -4.19
C PHE A 36 -11.74 -0.34 -2.91
N LEU A 37 -12.50 -0.86 -1.93
CA LEU A 37 -12.65 -0.20 -0.64
C LEU A 37 -11.34 -0.16 0.14
N HIS A 38 -10.53 -1.23 0.08
CA HIS A 38 -9.20 -1.27 0.70
C HIS A 38 -8.28 -0.24 0.05
N ALA A 39 -8.20 -0.26 -1.28
CA ALA A 39 -7.42 0.73 -2.04
C ALA A 39 -7.82 2.19 -1.72
N ALA A 40 -9.13 2.45 -1.57
CA ALA A 40 -9.64 3.75 -1.18
C ALA A 40 -9.24 4.15 0.26
N ASP A 41 -9.24 3.21 1.21
CA ASP A 41 -8.81 3.43 2.60
C ASP A 41 -7.30 3.72 2.69
N VAL A 42 -6.46 2.94 1.99
CA VAL A 42 -5.01 3.16 1.89
C VAL A 42 -4.72 4.55 1.29
N THR A 43 -5.40 4.90 0.20
CA THR A 43 -5.26 6.21 -0.45
C THR A 43 -5.70 7.35 0.47
N TYR A 44 -6.80 7.15 1.21
CA TYR A 44 -7.30 8.15 2.16
C TYR A 44 -6.31 8.39 3.31
N VAL A 45 -5.70 7.33 3.84
CA VAL A 45 -4.73 7.49 4.93
C VAL A 45 -3.45 8.16 4.47
N LEU A 46 -2.97 7.86 3.26
CA LEU A 46 -1.87 8.64 2.69
C LEU A 46 -2.26 10.10 2.51
N TYR A 47 -3.45 10.37 1.98
CA TYR A 47 -3.95 11.73 1.84
C TYR A 47 -3.99 12.47 3.19
N TYR A 48 -4.55 11.85 4.23
CA TYR A 48 -4.60 12.39 5.59
C TYR A 48 -3.19 12.63 6.16
N ALA A 49 -2.28 11.66 6.00
CA ALA A 49 -0.90 11.79 6.43
C ALA A 49 -0.14 12.92 5.72
N LEU A 50 -0.41 13.14 4.43
CA LEU A 50 0.22 14.16 3.60
C LEU A 50 -0.35 15.56 3.81
N ALA A 51 -1.67 15.68 3.93
CA ALA A 51 -2.39 16.95 3.95
C ALA A 51 -2.61 17.49 5.37
N ASP A 52 -2.97 16.62 6.32
CA ASP A 52 -3.46 17.03 7.63
C ASP A 52 -2.42 16.79 8.74
N LEU A 53 -1.52 15.81 8.56
CA LEU A 53 -0.48 15.48 9.53
C LEU A 53 0.88 16.13 9.20
N GLY A 54 0.94 17.46 9.29
CA GLY A 54 2.18 18.23 9.41
C GLY A 54 3.08 18.28 8.17
N GLU A 55 4.40 18.29 8.39
CA GLU A 55 5.42 18.59 7.35
C GLU A 55 5.59 17.52 6.25
N LEU A 56 4.90 16.38 6.29
CA LEU A 56 5.15 15.29 5.33
C LEU A 56 4.87 15.72 3.89
N GLY A 57 3.72 16.38 3.64
CA GLY A 57 3.42 16.97 2.33
C GLY A 57 4.40 18.07 1.92
N ALA A 58 4.98 18.81 2.88
CA ALA A 58 6.02 19.81 2.60
C ALA A 58 7.41 19.19 2.32
N LYS A 59 7.58 17.89 2.61
CA LYS A 59 8.84 17.15 2.43
C LYS A 59 8.90 16.37 1.13
N LEU A 60 7.75 16.14 0.48
CA LEU A 60 7.65 15.40 -0.78
C LEU A 60 7.38 16.35 -1.94
N ASP A 61 7.95 16.05 -3.09
CA ASP A 61 7.62 16.76 -4.33
C ASP A 61 6.31 16.22 -4.95
N ARG A 62 5.78 16.92 -5.96
CA ARG A 62 4.54 16.52 -6.63
C ARG A 62 4.66 15.19 -7.39
N VAL A 63 5.88 14.78 -7.76
CA VAL A 63 6.14 13.48 -8.41
C VAL A 63 5.96 12.36 -7.39
N GLU A 64 6.56 12.49 -6.21
CA GLU A 64 6.43 11.54 -5.09
C GLU A 64 4.97 11.45 -4.61
N ILE A 65 4.27 12.60 -4.48
CA ILE A 65 2.86 12.63 -4.07
C ILE A 65 1.96 11.98 -5.12
N ALA A 66 2.16 12.26 -6.41
CA ALA A 66 1.40 11.63 -7.48
C ALA A 66 1.62 10.10 -7.50
N ALA A 67 2.87 9.66 -7.33
CA ALA A 67 3.20 8.24 -7.27
C ALA A 67 2.53 7.54 -6.08
N LEU A 68 2.53 8.15 -4.89
CA LEU A 68 1.84 7.62 -3.71
C LEU A 68 0.34 7.45 -3.94
N LEU A 69 -0.34 8.49 -4.47
CA LEU A 69 -1.78 8.44 -4.67
C LEU A 69 -2.20 7.47 -5.78
N ILE A 70 -1.42 7.39 -6.86
CA ILE A 70 -1.68 6.43 -7.94
C ILE A 70 -1.43 5.02 -7.42
N GLY A 71 -0.25 4.75 -6.85
CA GLY A 71 0.12 3.45 -6.30
C GLY A 71 -0.89 2.94 -5.28
N ALA A 72 -1.31 3.78 -4.33
CA ALA A 72 -2.29 3.40 -3.32
C ALA A 72 -3.66 3.00 -3.90
N LEU A 73 -4.15 3.73 -4.90
CA LEU A 73 -5.41 3.42 -5.56
C LEU A 73 -5.39 2.11 -6.33
N SER A 74 -4.20 1.58 -6.65
CA SER A 74 -4.06 0.53 -7.65
C SER A 74 -3.17 -0.66 -7.26
N HIS A 75 -2.53 -0.64 -6.09
CA HIS A 75 -1.52 -1.65 -5.72
C HIS A 75 -2.06 -3.09 -5.75
N ASP A 76 -3.34 -3.26 -5.43
CA ASP A 76 -4.06 -4.54 -5.39
C ASP A 76 -5.04 -4.76 -6.55
N VAL A 77 -4.94 -3.98 -7.63
CA VAL A 77 -5.83 -4.17 -8.79
C VAL A 77 -5.66 -5.58 -9.35
N LEU A 78 -6.76 -6.26 -9.69
CA LEU A 78 -6.78 -7.67 -10.12
C LEU A 78 -6.41 -8.70 -9.03
N HIS A 79 -6.34 -8.33 -7.75
CA HIS A 79 -6.06 -9.28 -6.67
C HIS A 79 -7.15 -10.39 -6.61
N PRO A 80 -6.78 -11.69 -6.68
CA PRO A 80 -7.76 -12.79 -6.81
C PRO A 80 -8.35 -13.26 -5.47
N GLY A 81 -8.00 -12.60 -4.37
CA GLY A 81 -8.33 -13.05 -3.02
C GLY A 81 -7.51 -14.25 -2.53
N LEU A 82 -6.35 -14.48 -3.17
CA LEU A 82 -5.47 -15.62 -2.94
C LEU A 82 -4.01 -15.14 -2.99
N ASN A 83 -3.28 -15.30 -1.90
CA ASN A 83 -1.94 -14.72 -1.72
C ASN A 83 -0.85 -15.36 -2.61
N ASN A 84 0.34 -14.75 -2.64
CA ASN A 84 1.50 -15.24 -3.40
C ASN A 84 1.86 -16.71 -3.09
N LEU A 85 1.77 -17.13 -1.82
CA LEU A 85 2.05 -18.53 -1.42
C LEU A 85 1.09 -19.52 -2.09
N TYR A 86 -0.20 -19.18 -2.19
CA TYR A 86 -1.17 -19.98 -2.95
C TYR A 86 -0.79 -20.03 -4.43
N GLN A 87 -0.46 -18.89 -5.04
CA GLN A 87 -0.13 -18.83 -6.48
C GLN A 87 1.00 -19.81 -6.82
N VAL A 88 2.05 -19.82 -5.99
CA VAL A 88 3.22 -20.69 -6.13
C VAL A 88 2.86 -22.16 -5.89
N ASN A 89 2.19 -22.48 -4.78
CA ASN A 89 1.82 -23.85 -4.44
C ASN A 89 0.84 -24.48 -5.45
N ALA A 90 -0.07 -23.68 -5.99
CA ALA A 90 -1.02 -24.09 -7.01
C ALA A 90 -0.44 -24.09 -8.44
N GLN A 91 0.80 -23.64 -8.62
CA GLN A 91 1.49 -23.53 -9.92
C GLN A 91 0.65 -22.77 -10.96
N THR A 92 0.07 -21.64 -10.55
CA THR A 92 -0.77 -20.82 -11.43
C THR A 92 0.02 -20.26 -12.60
N GLU A 93 -0.66 -19.87 -13.68
CA GLU A 93 0.00 -19.24 -14.82
C GLU A 93 0.69 -17.93 -14.44
N LEU A 94 0.15 -17.18 -13.46
CA LEU A 94 0.80 -15.98 -12.92
C LEU A 94 2.10 -16.32 -12.19
N ALA A 95 2.09 -17.36 -11.34
CA ALA A 95 3.31 -17.79 -10.64
C ALA A 95 4.42 -18.18 -11.63
N LYS A 96 4.08 -18.93 -12.68
CA LYS A 96 5.01 -19.26 -13.77
C LYS A 96 5.50 -18.02 -14.51
N LEU A 97 4.60 -17.10 -14.86
CA LEU A 97 4.92 -15.88 -15.61
C LEU A 97 5.91 -14.99 -14.86
N TYR A 98 5.74 -14.86 -13.54
CA TYR A 98 6.57 -14.01 -12.67
C TYR A 98 7.64 -14.78 -11.90
N ASN A 99 7.90 -16.04 -12.27
CA ASN A 99 8.92 -16.90 -11.66
C ASN A 99 8.84 -16.91 -10.12
N ASP A 100 7.63 -17.12 -9.59
CA ASP A 100 7.33 -17.24 -8.16
C ASP A 100 7.72 -16.03 -7.29
N THR A 101 8.04 -14.88 -7.91
CA THR A 101 8.55 -13.68 -7.21
C THR A 101 7.54 -12.54 -7.32
N SER A 102 7.06 -12.03 -6.17
CA SER A 102 6.11 -10.92 -6.07
C SER A 102 4.99 -11.01 -7.12
N VAL A 103 4.34 -12.17 -7.16
CA VAL A 103 3.51 -12.61 -8.30
C VAL A 103 2.34 -11.67 -8.52
N LEU A 104 1.64 -11.31 -7.44
CA LEU A 104 0.47 -10.45 -7.50
C LEU A 104 0.86 -8.99 -7.71
N GLU A 105 1.89 -8.51 -7.03
CA GLU A 105 2.38 -7.13 -7.15
C GLU A 105 2.95 -6.86 -8.55
N SER A 106 3.63 -7.85 -9.14
CA SER A 106 4.07 -7.80 -10.54
C SER A 106 2.90 -7.78 -11.50
N HIS A 107 1.81 -8.50 -11.19
CA HIS A 107 0.61 -8.49 -12.00
C HIS A 107 -0.10 -7.13 -11.96
N SER A 108 -0.34 -6.61 -10.75
CA SER A 108 -0.92 -5.28 -10.53
C SER A 108 -0.09 -4.20 -11.22
N SER A 109 1.22 -4.15 -10.99
CA SER A 109 2.09 -3.10 -11.53
C SER A 109 2.10 -3.07 -13.06
N VAL A 110 2.14 -4.23 -13.74
CA VAL A 110 2.04 -4.31 -15.20
C VAL A 110 0.68 -3.80 -15.69
N HIS A 111 -0.41 -4.14 -14.99
CA HIS A 111 -1.75 -3.66 -15.35
C HIS A 111 -1.89 -2.14 -15.18
N VAL A 112 -1.38 -1.60 -14.07
CA VAL A 112 -1.38 -0.16 -13.78
C VAL A 112 -0.58 0.60 -14.82
N GLU A 113 0.62 0.12 -15.15
CA GLU A 113 1.46 0.72 -16.19
C GLU A 113 0.75 0.71 -17.56
N HIS A 114 0.03 -0.37 -17.89
CA HIS A 114 -0.82 -0.41 -19.08
C HIS A 114 -1.92 0.67 -19.04
N LEU A 115 -2.66 0.80 -17.94
CA LEU A 115 -3.74 1.79 -17.83
C LEU A 115 -3.22 3.23 -17.86
N LEU A 116 -2.09 3.52 -17.22
CA LEU A 116 -1.44 4.85 -17.27
C LEU A 116 -1.14 5.27 -18.71
N ARG A 117 -0.65 4.33 -19.55
CA ARG A 117 -0.43 4.55 -20.99
C ARG A 117 -1.73 4.69 -21.77
N THR A 118 -2.69 3.78 -21.57
CA THR A 118 -3.96 3.77 -22.29
C THR A 118 -4.74 5.07 -22.09
N HIS A 119 -4.76 5.59 -20.86
CA HIS A 119 -5.39 6.88 -20.55
C HIS A 119 -4.52 8.08 -20.92
N SER A 120 -3.22 7.89 -21.19
CA SER A 120 -2.24 8.98 -21.32
C SER A 120 -2.31 9.96 -20.14
N LEU A 121 -2.43 9.42 -18.92
CA LEU A 121 -2.74 10.21 -17.72
C LEU A 121 -1.57 11.11 -17.31
N LEU A 122 -0.36 10.56 -17.19
CA LEU A 122 0.77 11.25 -16.58
C LEU A 122 1.16 12.56 -17.29
N PRO A 123 1.18 12.65 -18.64
CA PRO A 123 1.43 13.91 -19.34
C PRO A 123 0.39 15.01 -19.09
N LEU A 124 -0.80 14.67 -18.56
CA LEU A 124 -1.88 15.62 -18.27
C LEU A 124 -1.83 16.15 -16.84
N LEU A 125 -1.02 15.54 -15.96
CA LEU A 125 -0.87 15.97 -14.56
C LEU A 125 0.17 17.09 -14.44
N SER A 126 0.03 17.91 -13.41
CA SER A 126 0.97 18.99 -13.09
C SER A 126 1.95 18.57 -12.00
N PHE A 127 3.25 18.63 -12.32
CA PHE A 127 4.33 18.29 -11.39
C PHE A 127 5.12 19.51 -10.91
N GLY A 128 4.63 20.72 -11.17
CA GLY A 128 5.34 21.97 -10.88
C GLY A 128 5.77 22.70 -12.14
N ASN A 129 6.98 23.27 -12.16
CA ASN A 129 7.47 24.03 -13.32
C ASN A 129 7.96 23.09 -14.44
N GLU A 130 7.20 23.05 -15.54
CA GLU A 130 7.45 22.19 -16.72
C GLU A 130 8.87 22.31 -17.30
N ALA A 131 9.53 23.48 -17.18
CA ALA A 131 10.91 23.68 -17.63
C ALA A 131 11.96 22.88 -16.81
N THR A 132 11.58 22.38 -15.63
CA THR A 132 12.45 21.64 -14.70
C THR A 132 12.00 20.19 -14.48
N THR A 133 10.86 19.78 -15.06
CA THR A 133 10.19 18.50 -14.79
C THR A 133 10.02 17.65 -16.05
N GLY A 134 10.89 17.82 -17.06
CA GLY A 134 10.73 17.17 -18.37
C GLY A 134 10.68 15.64 -18.32
N ASP A 135 11.24 15.01 -17.29
CA ASP A 135 11.21 13.57 -17.04
C ASP A 135 10.17 13.12 -16.00
N ALA A 136 9.38 14.04 -15.45
CA ALA A 136 8.47 13.76 -14.33
C ALA A 136 7.44 12.66 -14.63
N PRO A 137 6.78 12.60 -15.80
CA PRO A 137 5.88 11.50 -16.12
C PRO A 137 6.57 10.12 -16.02
N GLN A 138 7.78 9.98 -16.54
CA GLN A 138 8.53 8.72 -16.45
C GLN A 138 8.90 8.41 -15.00
N ARG A 139 9.38 9.41 -14.24
CA ARG A 139 9.70 9.25 -12.82
C ARG A 139 8.49 8.81 -11.99
N VAL A 140 7.29 9.36 -12.26
CA VAL A 140 6.06 8.91 -11.59
C VAL A 140 5.76 7.46 -11.95
N GLN A 141 5.85 7.08 -13.23
CA GLN A 141 5.62 5.70 -13.65
C GLN A 141 6.57 4.73 -12.95
N ASP A 142 7.87 5.05 -12.92
CA ASP A 142 8.88 4.21 -12.28
C ASP A 142 8.62 4.07 -10.78
N LEU A 143 8.29 5.17 -10.09
CA LEU A 143 7.95 5.17 -8.67
C LEU A 143 6.66 4.39 -8.37
N VAL A 144 5.64 4.48 -9.22
CA VAL A 144 4.38 3.72 -9.04
C VAL A 144 4.66 2.22 -9.16
N VAL A 145 5.38 1.80 -10.20
CA VAL A 145 5.73 0.39 -10.40
C VAL A 145 6.57 -0.13 -9.23
N GLU A 146 7.62 0.61 -8.84
CA GLU A 146 8.46 0.23 -7.70
C GLU A 146 7.64 0.16 -6.42
N ALA A 147 6.84 1.18 -6.10
CA ALA A 147 6.09 1.23 -4.85
C ALA A 147 5.08 0.06 -4.73
N ILE A 148 4.40 -0.31 -5.83
CA ILE A 148 3.50 -1.47 -5.84
C ILE A 148 4.28 -2.77 -5.60
N LEU A 149 5.46 -2.96 -6.21
CA LEU A 149 6.27 -4.15 -5.94
C LEU A 149 6.68 -4.25 -4.47
N PHE A 150 6.92 -3.12 -3.81
CA PHE A 150 7.31 -3.05 -2.40
C PHE A 150 6.14 -3.19 -1.41
N THR A 151 4.88 -3.34 -1.86
CA THR A 151 3.77 -3.75 -0.97
C THR A 151 3.80 -5.25 -0.68
N ASP A 152 4.58 -6.04 -1.43
CA ASP A 152 4.82 -7.45 -1.11
C ASP A 152 5.39 -7.57 0.32
N MET A 153 4.67 -8.28 1.19
CA MET A 153 5.04 -8.45 2.59
C MET A 153 6.41 -9.13 2.79
N SER A 154 6.98 -9.80 1.78
CA SER A 154 8.36 -10.30 1.82
C SER A 154 9.41 -9.17 1.93
N HIS A 155 9.06 -7.95 1.54
CA HIS A 155 9.92 -6.76 1.67
C HIS A 155 9.78 -6.02 3.00
N HIS A 156 8.81 -6.37 3.85
CA HIS A 156 8.48 -5.64 5.08
C HIS A 156 9.71 -5.33 5.96
N PHE A 157 10.51 -6.36 6.31
CA PHE A 157 11.66 -6.16 7.20
C PHE A 157 12.80 -5.40 6.54
N ALA A 158 12.97 -5.52 5.23
CA ALA A 158 13.96 -4.73 4.48
C ALA A 158 13.57 -3.24 4.46
N LEU A 159 12.28 -2.93 4.29
CA LEU A 159 11.78 -1.56 4.40
C LEU A 159 11.93 -1.02 5.83
N LEU A 160 11.66 -1.85 6.85
CA LEU A 160 11.83 -1.47 8.25
C LEU A 160 13.29 -1.14 8.59
N GLU A 161 14.25 -1.96 8.12
CA GLU A 161 15.68 -1.70 8.28
C GLU A 161 16.09 -0.38 7.60
N GLN A 162 15.61 -0.14 6.37
CA GLN A 162 15.87 1.10 5.64
C GLN A 162 15.32 2.33 6.38
N LEU A 163 14.11 2.21 6.91
CA LEU A 163 13.49 3.25 7.74
C LEU A 163 14.33 3.55 8.99
N GLY A 164 14.88 2.53 9.65
CA GLY A 164 15.81 2.72 10.77
C GLY A 164 17.07 3.48 10.39
N GLY A 165 17.65 3.16 9.23
CA GLY A 165 18.78 3.91 8.67
C GLY A 165 18.45 5.38 8.40
N LEU A 166 17.22 5.68 7.96
CA LEU A 166 16.75 7.05 7.77
C LEU A 166 16.63 7.83 9.08
N VAL A 167 16.05 7.20 10.11
CA VAL A 167 15.95 7.79 11.45
C VAL A 167 17.33 8.13 12.00
N GLU A 168 18.28 7.19 11.93
CA GLU A 168 19.65 7.44 12.37
C GLU A 168 20.32 8.59 11.62
N SER A 169 20.13 8.66 10.31
CA SER A 169 20.70 9.71 9.45
C SER A 169 20.13 11.09 9.81
N ALA A 170 18.81 11.16 10.04
CA ALA A 170 18.12 12.37 10.46
C ALA A 170 18.63 12.89 11.82
N LEU A 171 18.78 11.99 12.80
CA LEU A 171 19.31 12.31 14.14
C LEU A 171 20.77 12.81 14.08
N LYS A 172 21.58 12.23 13.20
CA LYS A 172 23.01 12.58 13.04
C LYS A 172 23.24 13.89 12.25
N ARG A 173 22.18 14.61 11.82
CA ARG A 173 22.24 15.86 11.02
C ARG A 173 23.17 15.78 9.79
N ARG A 174 23.28 14.59 9.17
CA ARG A 174 24.17 14.35 8.03
C ARG A 174 23.52 14.81 6.72
N GLY A 175 23.78 16.05 6.29
CA GLY A 175 23.62 16.53 4.90
C GLY A 175 22.25 16.26 4.24
N PRO A 176 22.11 16.40 2.91
CA PRO A 176 20.87 16.05 2.22
C PRO A 176 20.56 14.58 2.47
N ARG A 177 19.27 14.30 2.69
CA ARG A 177 18.71 13.07 3.27
C ARG A 177 19.04 11.81 2.44
N ARG A 178 20.25 11.30 2.59
CA ARG A 178 20.71 10.04 2.00
C ARG A 178 19.77 8.91 2.44
N GLY A 179 19.24 8.13 1.49
CA GLY A 179 18.27 7.04 1.73
C GLY A 179 16.80 7.38 1.44
N ARG A 180 16.47 8.62 1.06
CA ARG A 180 15.09 9.00 0.70
C ARG A 180 14.53 8.36 -0.56
N GLU A 181 15.39 7.73 -1.35
CA GLU A 181 15.05 7.12 -2.64
C GLU A 181 13.85 6.17 -2.53
N ARG A 182 13.61 5.60 -1.35
CA ARG A 182 12.50 4.66 -1.07
C ARG A 182 11.42 5.20 -0.14
N MET A 183 11.37 6.52 0.06
CA MET A 183 10.35 7.14 0.92
C MET A 183 8.93 6.81 0.42
N VAL A 184 8.72 6.80 -0.90
CA VAL A 184 7.43 6.42 -1.50
C VAL A 184 7.06 4.99 -1.10
N ASN A 185 7.98 4.03 -1.25
CA ASN A 185 7.77 2.62 -0.91
C ASN A 185 7.46 2.44 0.59
N ILE A 186 8.23 3.12 1.45
CA ILE A 186 8.02 3.07 2.91
C ILE A 186 6.64 3.60 3.30
N LEU A 187 6.23 4.73 2.72
CA LEU A 187 4.96 5.34 3.05
C LEU A 187 3.78 4.54 2.51
N LEU A 188 3.86 4.03 1.27
CA LEU A 188 2.81 3.20 0.69
C LEU A 188 2.63 1.91 1.48
N HIS A 189 3.72 1.19 1.75
CA HIS A 189 3.70 -0.04 2.56
C HIS A 189 3.14 0.20 3.96
N GLY A 190 3.59 1.27 4.62
CA GLY A 190 3.08 1.66 5.94
C GLY A 190 1.58 1.97 5.91
N ALA A 191 1.08 2.63 4.87
CA ALA A 191 -0.34 2.90 4.71
C ALA A 191 -1.17 1.65 4.43
N ASP A 192 -0.62 0.72 3.64
CA ASP A 192 -1.27 -0.55 3.27
C ASP A 192 -1.52 -1.43 4.51
N ILE A 193 -0.55 -1.52 5.43
CA ILE A 193 -0.70 -2.30 6.67
C ILE A 193 -1.42 -1.53 7.81
N SER A 194 -1.96 -0.34 7.54
CA SER A 194 -2.36 0.59 8.60
C SER A 194 -3.77 0.36 9.16
N ASN A 195 -4.57 -0.60 8.67
CA ASN A 195 -5.95 -0.79 9.12
C ASN A 195 -6.06 -1.06 10.63
N ALA A 196 -5.01 -1.65 11.23
CA ALA A 196 -4.91 -1.86 12.68
C ALA A 196 -4.89 -0.54 13.47
N ALA A 197 -4.53 0.59 12.84
CA ALA A 197 -4.46 1.93 13.42
C ALA A 197 -5.69 2.79 13.05
N ARG A 198 -6.86 2.17 12.91
CA ARG A 198 -8.16 2.88 12.79
C ARG A 198 -8.86 2.89 14.15
N PRO A 199 -9.91 3.71 14.37
CA PRO A 199 -10.80 3.51 15.52
C PRO A 199 -11.27 2.06 15.60
N PHE A 200 -11.38 1.51 16.82
CA PHE A 200 -11.51 0.06 17.04
C PHE A 200 -12.59 -0.62 16.20
N GLU A 201 -13.78 -0.02 16.08
CA GLU A 201 -14.88 -0.56 15.26
C GLU A 201 -14.53 -0.72 13.77
N ILE A 202 -13.72 0.19 13.23
CA ILE A 202 -13.24 0.12 11.84
C ILE A 202 -12.07 -0.86 11.74
N CYS A 203 -11.13 -0.82 12.69
CA CYS A 203 -10.02 -1.78 12.77
C CYS A 203 -10.55 -3.23 12.80
N ARG A 204 -11.54 -3.50 13.65
CA ARG A 204 -12.19 -4.80 13.75
C ARG A 204 -12.85 -5.23 12.45
N ARG A 205 -13.59 -4.35 11.78
CA ARG A 205 -14.22 -4.68 10.48
C ARG A 205 -13.19 -5.08 9.43
N TRP A 206 -12.09 -4.33 9.32
CA TRP A 206 -10.99 -4.69 8.42
C TRP A 206 -10.37 -6.04 8.80
N SER A 207 -10.16 -6.29 10.10
CA SER A 207 -9.67 -7.57 10.61
C SER A 207 -10.62 -8.72 10.28
N ASP A 208 -11.93 -8.53 10.44
CA ASP A 208 -12.93 -9.55 10.12
C ASP A 208 -12.96 -9.84 8.60
N MET A 209 -12.80 -8.81 7.76
CA MET A 209 -12.75 -8.93 6.29
C MET A 209 -11.51 -9.69 5.82
N VAL A 210 -10.31 -9.38 6.33
CA VAL A 210 -9.08 -10.08 5.92
C VAL A 210 -9.08 -11.54 6.39
N VAL A 211 -9.58 -11.80 7.60
CA VAL A 211 -9.69 -13.16 8.14
C VAL A 211 -10.70 -13.99 7.34
N GLU A 212 -11.83 -13.41 6.92
CA GLU A 212 -12.77 -14.11 6.05
C GLU A 212 -12.14 -14.47 4.70
N GLU A 213 -11.36 -13.57 4.11
CA GLU A 213 -10.65 -13.84 2.86
C GLU A 213 -9.59 -14.94 3.03
N PHE A 214 -8.83 -14.92 4.15
CA PHE A 214 -7.90 -16.01 4.50
C PHE A 214 -8.61 -17.35 4.63
N PHE A 215 -9.79 -17.39 5.26
CA PHE A 215 -10.57 -18.63 5.37
C PHE A 215 -11.11 -19.12 4.03
N MET A 216 -11.52 -18.20 3.14
CA MET A 216 -11.89 -18.55 1.77
C MET A 216 -10.71 -19.18 1.02
N GLN A 217 -9.49 -18.64 1.16
CA GLN A 217 -8.28 -19.24 0.61
C GLN A 217 -8.03 -20.64 1.20
N GLY A 218 -8.08 -20.81 2.52
CA GLY A 218 -7.83 -22.10 3.16
C GLY A 218 -8.84 -23.18 2.77
N GLU A 219 -10.11 -22.81 2.56
CA GLU A 219 -11.11 -23.73 2.00
C GLU A 219 -10.79 -24.13 0.56
N GLN A 220 -10.31 -23.18 -0.26
CA GLN A 220 -9.88 -23.44 -1.63
C GLN A 220 -8.65 -24.37 -1.67
N GLU A 221 -7.67 -24.15 -0.79
CA GLU A 221 -6.49 -25.02 -0.63
C GLU A 221 -6.91 -26.46 -0.30
N LYS A 222 -7.83 -26.65 0.67
CA LYS A 222 -8.38 -27.97 1.00
C LYS A 222 -9.05 -28.64 -0.19
N ARG A 223 -9.88 -27.91 -0.96
CA ARG A 223 -10.55 -28.45 -2.16
C ARG A 223 -9.56 -28.89 -3.24
N MET A 224 -8.44 -28.20 -3.35
CA MET A 224 -7.38 -28.47 -4.32
C MET A 224 -6.34 -29.49 -3.82
N ASN A 225 -6.52 -30.04 -2.60
CA ASN A 225 -5.54 -30.89 -1.92
C ASN A 225 -4.16 -30.23 -1.76
N LEU A 226 -4.13 -28.91 -1.57
CA LEU A 226 -2.93 -28.15 -1.26
C LEU A 226 -2.73 -28.09 0.27
N PRO A 227 -1.49 -27.90 0.75
CA PRO A 227 -1.26 -27.54 2.14
C PRO A 227 -2.01 -26.26 2.49
N VAL A 228 -2.75 -26.27 3.61
CA VAL A 228 -3.44 -25.07 4.09
C VAL A 228 -2.41 -24.09 4.63
N SER A 229 -2.48 -22.85 4.15
CA SER A 229 -1.57 -21.78 4.53
C SER A 229 -1.71 -21.41 6.02
N PRO A 230 -0.63 -20.92 6.66
CA PRO A 230 -0.68 -20.50 8.06
C PRO A 230 -1.80 -19.48 8.32
N ASN A 231 -2.54 -19.65 9.42
CA ASN A 231 -3.67 -18.80 9.84
C ASN A 231 -4.87 -18.76 8.85
N MET A 232 -4.94 -19.70 7.91
CA MET A 232 -6.03 -19.74 6.91
C MET A 232 -7.05 -20.86 7.15
N ASP A 233 -6.92 -21.61 8.24
CA ASP A 233 -7.90 -22.64 8.59
C ASP A 233 -8.91 -22.11 9.63
N ARG A 234 -10.17 -21.95 9.21
CA ARG A 234 -11.29 -21.51 10.06
C ARG A 234 -11.48 -22.36 11.32
N GLN A 235 -11.07 -23.63 11.30
CA GLN A 235 -11.27 -24.56 12.41
C GLN A 235 -10.21 -24.42 13.51
N THR A 236 -9.03 -23.90 13.19
CA THR A 236 -7.88 -23.88 14.10
C THR A 236 -7.31 -22.50 14.35
N THR A 237 -7.61 -21.53 13.48
CA THR A 237 -7.14 -20.15 13.60
C THR A 237 -7.93 -19.41 14.67
N ASN A 238 -7.24 -18.62 15.49
CA ASN A 238 -7.85 -17.67 16.42
C ASN A 238 -7.74 -16.25 15.82
N PRO A 239 -8.83 -15.67 15.27
CA PRO A 239 -8.80 -14.36 14.63
C PRO A 239 -8.29 -13.23 15.52
N THR A 240 -8.68 -13.24 16.81
CA THR A 240 -8.24 -12.23 17.78
C THR A 240 -6.74 -12.31 18.01
N GLN A 241 -6.20 -13.52 18.15
CA GLN A 241 -4.75 -13.69 18.32
C GLN A 241 -4.01 -13.27 17.05
N THR A 242 -4.53 -13.60 15.86
CA THR A 242 -3.95 -13.15 14.59
C THR A 242 -3.88 -11.62 14.50
N ALA A 243 -4.93 -10.91 14.92
CA ALA A 243 -4.94 -9.44 14.95
C ALA A 243 -3.91 -8.87 15.96
N LEU A 244 -3.82 -9.46 17.15
CA LEU A 244 -2.85 -9.08 18.17
C LEU A 244 -1.40 -9.28 17.70
N ASP A 245 -1.10 -10.45 17.13
CA ASP A 245 0.23 -10.80 16.62
C ASP A 245 0.61 -9.91 15.42
N PHE A 246 -0.32 -9.64 14.51
CA PHE A 246 -0.10 -8.73 13.39
C PHE A 246 0.30 -7.33 13.86
N ASN A 247 -0.41 -6.80 14.87
CA ASN A 247 -0.04 -5.51 15.45
C ASN A 247 1.32 -5.56 16.15
N GLU A 248 1.54 -6.54 17.04
CA GLU A 248 2.75 -6.63 17.87
C GLU A 248 4.03 -6.78 17.03
N TYR A 249 3.99 -7.62 16.01
CA TYR A 249 5.20 -8.02 15.27
C TYR A 249 5.43 -7.26 13.96
N LEU A 250 4.38 -6.68 13.37
CA LEU A 250 4.49 -6.04 12.06
C LEU A 250 4.11 -4.55 12.12
N VAL A 251 2.88 -4.22 12.53
CA VAL A 251 2.39 -2.84 12.38
C VAL A 251 2.99 -1.89 13.41
N HIS A 252 2.97 -2.23 14.70
CA HIS A 252 3.47 -1.37 15.75
C HIS A 252 4.97 -1.07 15.61
N PRO A 253 5.86 -2.04 15.36
CA PRO A 253 7.28 -1.75 15.13
C PRO A 253 7.50 -0.80 13.93
N TYR A 254 6.73 -0.98 12.86
CA TYR A 254 6.82 -0.14 11.67
C TYR A 254 6.41 1.31 11.95
N PHE A 255 5.25 1.51 12.57
CA PHE A 255 4.76 2.84 12.90
C PHE A 255 5.60 3.53 13.98
N SER A 256 6.11 2.80 14.97
CA SER A 256 7.01 3.35 16.00
C SER A 256 8.26 3.99 15.38
N LEU A 257 8.85 3.31 14.40
CA LEU A 257 10.03 3.82 13.70
C LEU A 257 9.67 4.95 12.72
N LEU A 258 8.47 4.87 12.12
CA LEU A 258 7.97 5.92 11.24
C LEU A 258 7.71 7.21 12.02
N THR A 259 7.22 7.14 13.26
CA THR A 259 7.00 8.30 14.15
C THR A 259 8.29 8.96 14.58
N ASP A 260 9.39 8.22 14.73
CA ASP A 260 10.71 8.82 14.99
C ASP A 260 11.15 9.74 13.84
N LEU A 261 10.76 9.41 12.60
CA LEU A 261 11.04 10.24 11.41
C LEU A 261 9.97 11.31 11.18
N LEU A 262 8.72 10.98 11.46
CA LEU A 262 7.52 11.77 11.19
C LEU A 262 6.65 11.82 12.45
N PRO A 263 6.99 12.67 13.43
CA PRO A 263 6.29 12.72 14.72
C PRO A 263 4.79 13.04 14.62
N SER A 264 4.34 13.61 13.50
CA SER A 264 2.92 13.86 13.24
C SER A 264 2.08 12.57 13.08
N LEU A 265 2.71 11.41 12.90
CA LEU A 265 2.04 10.12 12.80
C LEU A 265 1.80 9.44 14.17
N GLU A 266 2.16 10.09 15.28
CA GLU A 266 1.92 9.57 16.64
C GLU A 266 0.46 9.12 16.92
N PRO A 267 -0.59 9.76 16.35
CA PRO A 267 -1.96 9.27 16.51
C PRO A 267 -2.17 7.82 16.04
N PHE A 268 -1.42 7.34 15.04
CA PHE A 268 -1.49 5.96 14.60
C PHE A 268 -0.96 5.01 15.69
N CYS A 269 0.21 5.30 16.27
CA CYS A 269 0.78 4.52 17.37
C CYS A 269 -0.15 4.47 18.60
N THR A 270 -0.78 5.59 18.92
CA THR A 270 -1.78 5.66 20.01
C THR A 270 -2.94 4.69 19.75
N LEU A 271 -3.52 4.71 18.54
CA LEU A 271 -4.60 3.81 18.15
C LEU A 271 -4.17 2.34 18.16
N LEU A 272 -2.95 2.01 17.73
CA LEU A 272 -2.43 0.64 17.79
C LEU A 272 -2.37 0.11 19.23
N VAL A 273 -1.90 0.94 20.17
CA VAL A 273 -1.83 0.57 21.59
C VAL A 273 -3.22 0.43 22.20
N GLU A 274 -4.13 1.34 21.89
CA GLU A 274 -5.54 1.31 22.36
C GLU A 274 -6.27 0.08 21.82
N ASN A 275 -6.20 -0.18 20.51
CA ASN A 275 -6.84 -1.34 19.89
C ASN A 275 -6.29 -2.66 20.46
N SER A 276 -4.99 -2.76 20.72
CA SER A 276 -4.42 -3.94 21.39
C SER A 276 -4.95 -4.19 22.79
N ARG A 277 -5.48 -3.17 23.49
CA ARG A 277 -6.16 -3.34 24.77
C ARG A 277 -7.60 -3.78 24.57
N GLU A 278 -8.31 -3.20 23.60
CA GLU A 278 -9.70 -3.56 23.28
C GLU A 278 -9.84 -4.99 22.73
N TRP A 279 -8.81 -5.52 22.07
CA TRP A 279 -8.77 -6.91 21.62
C TRP A 279 -8.58 -7.94 22.75
N LYS A 280 -8.10 -7.53 23.94
CA LYS A 280 -7.74 -8.42 25.07
C LYS A 280 -8.88 -8.51 26.09
#